data_AF-A0A8S2D7Q9-F1
#
_entry.id   AF-A0A8S2D7Q9-F1
#
_cell.length_a   1.000
_cell.length_b   1.000
_cell.length_c   1.000
_cell.angle_alpha   90.00
_cell.angle_beta   90.00
_cell.angle_gamma   90.00
#
_symmetry.space_group_name_H-M   'P 1'
#
loop_
_entity.id
_entity.type
_entity.pdbx_description
1 polymer ?
#
loop_
_entity_poly.entity_id
_entity_poly.type
_entity_poly.pdbx_seq_one_letter_code
_entity_poly.pdbx_strand_id
1 'polypeptide(L)'
;TSDLHSNLQRKIIYAFPFNIEFDALETIVHDSSDIVDKFIILESNYSAYGDPKPRRLHERLQNDSSYLKEFREKIVYVFLDHFPEDGRKDGWIADRHIRASLGTLGVKSIINTLSPHDIILVTDIDEIISRETILKLKSQNLPSEPFGMDFYWSIYGYFWRLPKPTRTVNGCTIKMLKYAFDFDTHALRDWQMSRRKIQVEGYVTLFDIPNKVFYFPRAGWHCSWCFTPKNVAIKLISAQNGDFPRWGDYPEKRSITYIKNNIKNGLWFDGKSLGAVNLNMLDPDFAPQHVLKNFKKYEHIIRNKYENETL
;
A
#
# COMPACT_ATOMS: atom_id res chain seq x y z
N THR A 1 24.29 -11.74 -26.59
CA THR A 1 23.02 -11.62 -27.37
C THR A 1 21.89 -12.49 -26.82
N SER A 2 22.02 -13.07 -25.62
CA SER A 2 20.94 -13.84 -24.94
C SER A 2 20.02 -12.99 -24.03
N ASP A 3 20.45 -11.77 -23.65
CA ASP A 3 19.75 -10.99 -22.61
C ASP A 3 18.69 -10.02 -23.12
N LEU A 4 18.49 -9.92 -24.44
CA LEU A 4 17.50 -9.02 -25.03
C LEU A 4 16.11 -9.65 -25.24
N HIS A 5 15.99 -10.98 -25.12
CA HIS A 5 14.72 -11.69 -25.32
C HIS A 5 13.97 -12.05 -24.02
N SER A 6 14.52 -11.80 -22.83
CA SER A 6 13.88 -12.17 -21.55
C SER A 6 12.87 -11.13 -21.00
N ASN A 7 12.85 -9.90 -21.54
CA ASN A 7 12.01 -8.81 -21.02
C ASN A 7 10.52 -8.85 -21.42
N LEU A 8 10.05 -9.95 -22.02
CA LEU A 8 8.63 -10.20 -22.31
C LEU A 8 7.96 -11.22 -21.36
N GLN A 9 8.69 -11.75 -20.36
CA GLN A 9 8.20 -12.88 -19.54
C GLN A 9 8.22 -12.65 -18.01
N ARG A 10 8.69 -11.49 -17.54
CA ARG A 10 8.74 -11.19 -16.11
C ARG A 10 7.33 -10.98 -15.54
N LYS A 11 6.99 -11.71 -14.48
CA LYS A 11 5.73 -11.49 -13.75
C LYS A 11 5.85 -10.35 -12.74
N ILE A 12 4.76 -9.64 -12.55
CA ILE A 12 4.58 -8.66 -11.48
C ILE A 12 3.60 -9.20 -10.46
N ILE A 13 4.02 -9.24 -9.20
CA ILE A 13 3.21 -9.61 -8.05
C ILE A 13 3.02 -8.34 -7.23
N TYR A 14 1.78 -7.95 -6.95
CA TYR A 14 1.46 -6.75 -6.19
C TYR A 14 0.79 -7.16 -4.87
N ALA A 15 1.46 -6.92 -3.74
CA ALA A 15 1.07 -7.36 -2.42
C ALA A 15 0.83 -6.18 -1.46
N PHE A 16 -0.27 -6.22 -0.72
CA PHE A 16 -0.61 -5.21 0.29
C PHE A 16 -1.57 -5.76 1.35
N PRO A 17 -1.52 -5.25 2.59
CA PRO A 17 -2.55 -5.55 3.58
C PRO A 17 -3.84 -4.76 3.27
N PHE A 18 -4.98 -5.33 3.63
CA PHE A 18 -6.31 -4.74 3.43
C PHE A 18 -7.08 -4.68 4.75
N ASN A 19 -7.82 -3.58 4.97
CA ASN A 19 -8.79 -3.48 6.06
C ASN A 19 -10.16 -2.93 5.63
N ILE A 20 -10.19 -1.70 5.14
CA ILE A 20 -11.41 -0.98 4.74
C ILE A 20 -11.24 -0.16 3.44
N GLU A 21 -10.05 -0.20 2.84
CA GLU A 21 -9.60 0.59 1.69
C GLU A 21 -10.15 0.09 0.35
N PHE A 22 -11.47 -0.07 0.24
CA PHE A 22 -12.12 -0.58 -0.98
C PHE A 22 -11.83 0.28 -2.21
N ASP A 23 -11.87 1.62 -2.09
CA ASP A 23 -11.60 2.51 -3.22
C ASP A 23 -10.17 2.35 -3.76
N ALA A 24 -9.20 2.16 -2.87
CA ALA A 24 -7.81 1.94 -3.25
C ALA A 24 -7.61 0.54 -3.86
N LEU A 25 -8.23 -0.50 -3.28
CA LEU A 25 -8.23 -1.85 -3.84
C LEU A 25 -8.75 -1.85 -5.28
N GLU A 26 -9.92 -1.27 -5.51
CA GLU A 26 -10.56 -1.21 -6.82
C GLU A 26 -9.70 -0.42 -7.81
N THR A 27 -9.13 0.70 -7.37
CA THR A 27 -8.21 1.49 -8.19
C THR A 27 -6.98 0.69 -8.60
N ILE A 28 -6.28 0.04 -7.65
CA ILE A 28 -5.09 -0.78 -7.93
C ILE A 28 -5.43 -1.86 -8.95
N VAL A 29 -6.49 -2.63 -8.71
CA VAL A 29 -6.82 -3.78 -9.55
C VAL A 29 -7.27 -3.31 -10.95
N HIS A 30 -8.14 -2.31 -11.06
CA HIS A 30 -8.61 -1.85 -12.37
C HIS A 30 -7.53 -1.16 -13.21
N ASP A 31 -6.62 -0.36 -12.61
CA ASP A 31 -5.59 0.36 -13.38
C ASP A 31 -4.41 -0.52 -13.84
N SER A 32 -4.19 -1.65 -13.15
CA SER A 32 -2.99 -2.46 -13.35
C SER A 32 -3.24 -3.93 -13.73
N SER A 33 -4.49 -4.38 -13.76
CA SER A 33 -4.84 -5.79 -13.97
C SER A 33 -4.31 -6.40 -15.26
N ASP A 34 -4.10 -5.67 -16.33
CA ASP A 34 -3.56 -6.20 -17.59
C ASP A 34 -2.03 -6.37 -17.55
N ILE A 35 -1.35 -5.72 -16.60
CA ILE A 35 0.12 -5.79 -16.44
C ILE A 35 0.50 -6.66 -15.24
N VAL A 36 -0.26 -6.60 -14.16
CA VAL A 36 -0.03 -7.37 -12.93
C VAL A 36 -0.52 -8.81 -13.12
N ASP A 37 0.32 -9.75 -12.72
CA ASP A 37 0.08 -11.18 -12.90
C ASP A 37 -0.66 -11.77 -11.68
N LYS A 38 -0.32 -11.31 -10.46
CA LYS A 38 -1.00 -11.70 -9.21
C LYS A 38 -1.13 -10.53 -8.23
N PHE A 39 -2.28 -10.43 -7.59
CA PHE A 39 -2.52 -9.54 -6.45
C PHE A 39 -2.56 -10.38 -5.16
N ILE A 40 -1.64 -10.15 -4.24
CA ILE A 40 -1.69 -10.77 -2.91
C ILE A 40 -2.38 -9.79 -1.97
N ILE A 41 -3.60 -10.14 -1.55
CA ILE A 41 -4.41 -9.30 -0.68
C ILE A 41 -4.52 -9.99 0.66
N LEU A 42 -3.88 -9.43 1.68
CA LEU A 42 -3.91 -9.97 3.02
C LEU A 42 -4.96 -9.27 3.87
N GLU A 43 -5.90 -10.02 4.42
CA GLU A 43 -6.91 -9.52 5.36
C GLU A 43 -6.82 -10.28 6.69
N SER A 44 -6.80 -9.55 7.79
CA SER A 44 -6.88 -10.11 9.15
C SER A 44 -8.26 -9.90 9.78
N ASN A 45 -8.63 -10.77 10.72
CA ASN A 45 -9.75 -10.56 11.64
C ASN A 45 -9.37 -9.75 12.89
N TYR A 46 -8.18 -9.14 12.93
CA TYR A 46 -7.75 -8.20 13.99
C TYR A 46 -7.39 -6.82 13.43
N SER A 47 -7.66 -5.76 14.19
CA SER A 47 -7.12 -4.42 13.93
C SER A 47 -5.61 -4.38 14.21
N ALA A 48 -4.91 -3.30 13.82
CA ALA A 48 -3.49 -3.17 14.14
C ALA A 48 -3.24 -2.99 15.66
N TYR A 49 -4.30 -2.65 16.42
CA TYR A 49 -4.28 -2.64 17.88
C TYR A 49 -4.53 -4.03 18.52
N GLY A 50 -5.03 -4.99 17.73
CA GLY A 50 -5.37 -6.33 18.19
C GLY A 50 -6.84 -6.53 18.57
N ASP A 51 -7.72 -5.59 18.26
CA ASP A 51 -9.16 -5.78 18.50
C ASP A 51 -9.79 -6.63 17.40
N PRO A 52 -10.72 -7.54 17.72
CA PRO A 52 -11.46 -8.29 16.71
C PRO A 52 -12.20 -7.38 15.73
N LYS A 53 -12.13 -7.70 14.44
CA LYS A 53 -12.82 -6.98 13.36
C LYS A 53 -13.40 -7.93 12.31
N PRO A 54 -14.47 -7.54 11.59
CA PRO A 54 -15.00 -8.32 10.49
C PRO A 54 -14.02 -8.40 9.32
N ARG A 55 -14.17 -9.45 8.50
CA ARG A 55 -13.41 -9.68 7.26
C ARG A 55 -14.21 -9.12 6.10
N ARG A 56 -14.19 -7.80 5.97
CA ARG A 56 -15.06 -7.05 5.06
C ARG A 56 -14.82 -7.40 3.59
N LEU A 57 -13.58 -7.66 3.17
CA LEU A 57 -13.31 -8.07 1.80
C LEU A 57 -13.82 -9.50 1.56
N HIS A 58 -13.54 -10.43 2.48
CA HIS A 58 -14.10 -11.77 2.41
C HIS A 58 -15.63 -11.77 2.31
N GLU A 59 -16.30 -11.05 3.20
CA GLU A 59 -17.76 -10.91 3.20
C GLU A 59 -18.26 -10.33 1.86
N ARG A 60 -17.57 -9.32 1.30
CA ARG A 60 -17.94 -8.74 0.01
C ARG A 60 -17.77 -9.73 -1.14
N LEU A 61 -16.66 -10.47 -1.18
CA LEU A 61 -16.40 -11.48 -2.21
C LEU A 61 -17.38 -12.66 -2.16
N GLN A 62 -17.91 -12.99 -0.98
CA GLN A 62 -18.94 -14.03 -0.82
C GLN A 62 -20.33 -13.53 -1.22
N ASN A 63 -20.71 -12.32 -0.79
CA ASN A 63 -22.08 -11.81 -0.93
C ASN A 63 -22.34 -11.12 -2.28
N ASP A 64 -21.30 -10.64 -2.96
CA ASP A 64 -21.41 -10.01 -4.27
C ASP A 64 -20.56 -10.75 -5.31
N SER A 65 -21.18 -11.72 -5.99
CA SER A 65 -20.53 -12.53 -7.03
C SER A 65 -20.01 -11.71 -8.23
N SER A 66 -20.45 -10.45 -8.39
CA SER A 66 -19.98 -9.55 -9.44
C SER A 66 -18.72 -8.78 -9.04
N TYR A 67 -18.46 -8.65 -7.74
CA TYR A 67 -17.34 -7.88 -7.21
C TYR A 67 -15.99 -8.50 -7.61
N LEU A 68 -15.18 -7.74 -8.34
CA LEU A 68 -13.86 -8.16 -8.86
C LEU A 68 -13.88 -9.50 -9.64
N LYS A 69 -15.05 -9.90 -10.18
CA LYS A 69 -15.22 -11.19 -10.87
C LYS A 69 -14.22 -11.37 -12.02
N GLU A 70 -13.96 -10.31 -12.78
CA GLU A 70 -13.02 -10.30 -13.91
C GLU A 70 -11.55 -10.48 -13.49
N PHE A 71 -11.23 -10.28 -12.21
CA PHE A 71 -9.87 -10.38 -11.68
C PHE A 71 -9.66 -11.58 -10.76
N ARG A 72 -10.68 -12.41 -10.54
CA ARG A 72 -10.66 -13.50 -9.55
C ARG A 72 -9.44 -14.40 -9.65
N GLU A 73 -9.07 -14.79 -10.88
CA GLU A 73 -7.92 -15.68 -11.14
C GLU A 73 -6.56 -15.02 -10.83
N LYS A 74 -6.51 -13.70 -10.72
CA LYS A 74 -5.31 -12.94 -10.34
C LYS A 74 -5.20 -12.71 -8.84
N ILE A 75 -6.29 -12.85 -8.09
CA ILE A 75 -6.32 -12.55 -6.66
C ILE A 75 -5.88 -13.78 -5.86
N VAL A 76 -4.85 -13.60 -5.05
CA VAL A 76 -4.42 -14.51 -3.99
C VAL A 76 -4.87 -13.89 -2.68
N TYR A 77 -6.01 -14.35 -2.17
CA TYR A 77 -6.54 -13.90 -0.89
C TYR A 77 -5.83 -14.63 0.26
N VAL A 78 -5.21 -13.88 1.15
CA VAL A 78 -4.49 -14.39 2.32
C VAL A 78 -5.27 -14.02 3.56
N PHE A 79 -5.72 -15.03 4.31
CA PHE A 79 -6.36 -14.81 5.60
C PHE A 79 -5.32 -14.92 6.72
N LEU A 80 -5.20 -13.87 7.53
CA LEU A 80 -4.37 -13.87 8.73
C LEU A 80 -5.26 -13.92 9.98
N ASP A 81 -5.33 -15.08 10.61
CA ASP A 81 -6.29 -15.40 11.68
C ASP A 81 -5.74 -15.22 13.10
N HIS A 82 -4.53 -14.68 13.21
CA HIS A 82 -3.80 -14.49 14.47
C HIS A 82 -3.30 -13.06 14.62
N PHE A 83 -3.24 -12.61 15.87
CA PHE A 83 -2.58 -11.38 16.29
C PHE A 83 -1.47 -11.75 17.29
N PRO A 84 -0.24 -11.21 17.15
CA PRO A 84 0.82 -11.47 18.10
C PRO A 84 0.51 -10.73 19.41
N GLU A 85 0.34 -11.44 20.53
CA GLU A 85 -0.07 -10.82 21.80
C GLU A 85 0.89 -9.71 22.29
N ASP A 86 2.20 -9.87 22.05
CA ASP A 86 3.18 -8.81 22.36
C ASP A 86 2.99 -7.56 21.50
N GLY A 87 2.27 -7.67 20.38
CA GLY A 87 1.80 -6.55 19.56
C GLY A 87 0.89 -5.56 20.31
N ARG A 88 0.23 -6.01 21.39
CA ARG A 88 -0.52 -5.11 22.27
C ARG A 88 0.39 -4.22 23.10
N LYS A 89 1.63 -4.63 23.34
CA LYS A 89 2.62 -3.85 24.10
C LYS A 89 3.50 -3.00 23.19
N ASP A 90 3.85 -3.57 22.03
CA ASP A 90 4.66 -2.91 21.00
C ASP A 90 4.00 -3.10 19.64
N GLY A 91 3.32 -2.06 19.15
CA GLY A 91 2.61 -2.05 17.88
C GLY A 91 3.50 -2.46 16.70
N TRP A 92 4.80 -2.16 16.74
CA TRP A 92 5.72 -2.53 15.67
C TRP A 92 5.83 -4.05 15.49
N ILE A 93 5.57 -4.84 16.52
CA ILE A 93 5.46 -6.31 16.40
C ILE A 93 4.23 -6.68 15.56
N ALA A 94 3.09 -6.03 15.78
CA ALA A 94 1.88 -6.25 15.00
C ALA A 94 2.03 -5.79 13.55
N ASP A 95 2.62 -4.61 13.32
CA ASP A 95 2.93 -4.09 11.98
C ASP A 95 3.90 -5.01 11.23
N ARG A 96 4.97 -5.48 11.89
CA ARG A 96 5.86 -6.49 11.32
C ARG A 96 5.13 -7.77 10.97
N HIS A 97 4.29 -8.28 11.87
CA HIS A 97 3.61 -9.55 11.67
C HIS A 97 2.69 -9.54 10.44
N ILE A 98 1.86 -8.51 10.30
CA ILE A 98 0.95 -8.41 9.14
C ILE A 98 1.72 -8.20 7.84
N ARG A 99 2.76 -7.36 7.84
CA ARG A 99 3.56 -7.06 6.65
C ARG A 99 4.42 -8.24 6.22
N ALA A 100 5.07 -8.95 7.14
CA ALA A 100 5.88 -10.13 6.83
C ALA A 100 5.02 -11.29 6.30
N SER A 101 3.77 -11.40 6.77
CA SER A 101 2.83 -12.44 6.33
C SER A 101 2.46 -12.35 4.84
N LEU A 102 2.61 -11.18 4.21
CA LEU A 102 2.46 -11.05 2.74
C LEU A 102 3.44 -11.95 2.00
N GLY A 103 4.71 -12.01 2.45
CA GLY A 103 5.71 -12.88 1.86
C GLY A 103 5.65 -14.31 2.37
N THR A 104 5.59 -14.49 3.70
CA THR A 104 5.68 -15.82 4.32
C THR A 104 4.44 -16.68 4.12
N LEU A 105 3.25 -16.09 3.98
CA LEU A 105 2.02 -16.82 3.64
C LEU A 105 1.65 -16.59 2.17
N GLY A 106 1.57 -15.33 1.74
CA GLY A 106 1.12 -14.98 0.39
C GLY A 106 2.06 -15.44 -0.71
N VAL A 107 3.29 -14.91 -0.76
CA VAL A 107 4.24 -15.23 -1.84
C VAL A 107 4.61 -16.71 -1.80
N LYS A 108 4.88 -17.27 -0.61
CA LYS A 108 5.18 -18.71 -0.47
C LYS A 108 4.05 -19.61 -1.01
N SER A 109 2.77 -19.22 -0.89
CA SER A 109 1.65 -20.02 -1.42
C SER A 109 1.66 -20.19 -2.95
N ILE A 110 2.29 -19.27 -3.68
CA ILE A 110 2.36 -19.29 -5.15
C ILE A 110 3.78 -19.47 -5.69
N ILE A 111 4.75 -19.78 -4.83
CA ILE A 111 6.18 -19.75 -5.19
C ILE A 111 6.53 -20.68 -6.36
N ASN A 112 5.85 -21.84 -6.47
CA ASN A 112 6.06 -22.80 -7.56
C ASN A 112 5.61 -22.29 -8.93
N THR A 113 4.90 -21.17 -8.97
CA THR A 113 4.46 -20.51 -10.21
C THR A 113 5.35 -19.33 -10.60
N LEU A 114 6.35 -18.97 -9.78
CA LEU A 114 7.18 -17.78 -9.93
C LEU A 114 8.60 -18.14 -10.37
N SER A 115 9.18 -17.26 -11.19
CA SER A 115 10.59 -17.27 -11.58
C SER A 115 11.42 -16.42 -10.60
N PRO A 116 12.70 -16.75 -10.37
CA PRO A 116 13.60 -15.92 -9.57
C PRO A 116 13.69 -14.45 -10.01
N HIS A 117 13.44 -14.15 -11.29
CA HIS A 117 13.53 -12.80 -11.86
C HIS A 117 12.20 -12.04 -11.86
N ASP A 118 11.11 -12.67 -11.41
CA ASP A 118 9.82 -11.99 -11.22
C ASP A 118 9.94 -10.93 -10.12
N ILE A 119 9.11 -9.89 -10.19
CA ILE A 119 9.14 -8.77 -9.25
C ILE A 119 7.97 -8.85 -8.29
N ILE A 120 8.28 -8.66 -7.00
CA ILE A 120 7.30 -8.39 -5.96
C ILE A 120 7.26 -6.88 -5.68
N LEU A 121 6.06 -6.33 -5.62
CA LEU A 121 5.74 -4.99 -5.14
C LEU A 121 5.02 -5.14 -3.81
N VAL A 122 5.53 -4.52 -2.77
CA VAL A 122 4.96 -4.49 -1.42
C VAL A 122 4.64 -3.05 -1.08
N THR A 123 3.36 -2.78 -0.84
CA THR A 123 2.89 -1.43 -0.52
C THR A 123 1.94 -1.45 0.67
N ASP A 124 1.74 -0.28 1.28
CA ASP A 124 0.44 -0.01 1.89
C ASP A 124 -0.60 0.19 0.79
N ILE A 125 -1.85 -0.18 1.04
CA ILE A 125 -2.86 -0.14 -0.02
C ILE A 125 -3.19 1.29 -0.47
N ASP A 126 -2.93 2.30 0.38
CA ASP A 126 -3.04 3.71 0.01
C ASP A 126 -1.82 4.25 -0.75
N GLU A 127 -0.80 3.43 -1.00
CA GLU A 127 0.35 3.70 -1.89
C GLU A 127 0.16 3.00 -3.26
N ILE A 128 -0.55 3.68 -4.16
CA ILE A 128 -0.93 3.19 -5.49
C ILE A 128 0.18 3.50 -6.49
N ILE A 129 0.78 2.46 -7.06
CA ILE A 129 1.85 2.56 -8.06
C ILE A 129 1.25 2.88 -9.43
N SER A 130 1.83 3.85 -10.14
CA SER A 130 1.36 4.23 -11.47
C SER A 130 1.60 3.11 -12.48
N ARG A 131 0.66 2.98 -13.41
CA ARG A 131 0.71 2.03 -14.52
C ARG A 131 2.04 2.12 -15.28
N GLU A 132 2.50 3.33 -15.55
CA GLU A 132 3.74 3.63 -16.28
C GLU A 132 4.96 3.11 -15.51
N THR A 133 4.94 3.19 -14.18
CA THR A 133 6.01 2.65 -13.33
C THR A 133 6.03 1.14 -13.37
N ILE A 134 4.86 0.48 -13.27
CA ILE A 134 4.77 -0.98 -13.36
C ILE A 134 5.25 -1.47 -14.74
N LEU A 135 4.90 -0.78 -15.82
CA LEU A 135 5.37 -1.11 -17.18
C LEU A 135 6.90 -1.01 -17.30
N LYS A 136 7.52 0.03 -16.73
CA LYS A 136 8.99 0.15 -16.67
C LYS A 136 9.62 -1.02 -15.92
N LEU A 137 9.07 -1.38 -14.76
CA LEU A 137 9.55 -2.52 -13.98
C LEU A 137 9.41 -3.85 -14.72
N LYS A 138 8.37 -4.03 -15.53
CA LYS A 138 8.14 -5.25 -16.31
C LYS A 138 9.06 -5.36 -17.53
N SER A 139 9.34 -4.24 -18.20
CA SER A 139 10.01 -4.21 -19.51
C SER A 139 11.50 -3.84 -19.49
N GLN A 140 11.99 -3.27 -18.39
CA GLN A 140 13.36 -2.75 -18.29
C GLN A 140 14.17 -3.48 -17.21
N ASN A 141 15.49 -3.33 -17.29
CA ASN A 141 16.38 -3.80 -16.23
C ASN A 141 16.18 -2.94 -14.98
N LEU A 142 16.27 -3.59 -13.82
CA LEU A 142 16.14 -2.89 -12.54
C LEU A 142 17.38 -2.03 -12.27
N PRO A 143 17.22 -0.76 -11.91
CA PRO A 143 18.35 0.13 -11.62
C PRO A 143 19.05 -0.19 -10.29
N SER A 144 18.34 -0.84 -9.35
CA SER A 144 18.88 -1.39 -8.11
C SER A 144 17.93 -2.44 -7.54
N GLU A 145 18.42 -3.26 -6.62
CA GLU A 145 17.60 -4.18 -5.81
C GLU A 145 18.01 -4.12 -4.32
N PRO A 146 17.13 -3.71 -3.40
CA PRO A 146 15.74 -3.36 -3.66
C PRO A 146 15.65 -1.99 -4.36
N PHE A 147 14.46 -1.66 -4.84
CA PHE A 147 14.11 -0.35 -5.38
C PHE A 147 12.94 0.25 -4.60
N GLY A 148 12.82 1.57 -4.66
CA GLY A 148 11.76 2.31 -4.00
C GLY A 148 11.02 3.26 -4.93
N MET A 149 10.06 3.97 -4.36
CA MET A 149 9.17 4.86 -5.09
C MET A 149 9.01 6.18 -4.35
N ASP A 150 8.95 7.26 -5.13
CA ASP A 150 8.49 8.57 -4.66
C ASP A 150 7.05 8.77 -5.10
N PHE A 151 6.15 8.81 -4.13
CA PHE A 151 4.71 8.98 -4.34
C PHE A 151 4.28 10.41 -4.10
N TYR A 152 3.36 10.87 -4.93
CA TYR A 152 2.59 12.05 -4.68
C TYR A 152 1.73 11.90 -3.42
N TRP A 153 1.97 12.71 -2.40
CA TRP A 153 1.35 12.51 -1.09
C TRP A 153 0.17 13.44 -0.83
N SER A 154 -1.03 12.87 -0.74
CA SER A 154 -2.28 13.57 -0.46
C SER A 154 -2.92 13.09 0.85
N ILE A 155 -3.70 13.95 1.49
CA ILE A 155 -4.40 13.65 2.76
C ILE A 155 -5.91 13.86 2.61
N TYR A 156 -6.76 12.96 3.10
CA TYR A 156 -8.23 13.01 3.00
C TYR A 156 -8.84 12.89 1.59
N GLY A 157 -8.12 13.33 0.58
CA GLY A 157 -8.44 13.20 -0.83
C GLY A 157 -7.32 13.80 -1.67
N TYR A 158 -7.31 13.50 -2.96
CA TYR A 158 -6.30 13.99 -3.91
C TYR A 158 -6.24 15.52 -3.99
N PHE A 159 -7.30 16.22 -3.58
CA PHE A 159 -7.37 17.69 -3.50
C PHE A 159 -6.50 18.33 -2.41
N TRP A 160 -6.07 17.62 -1.37
CA TRP A 160 -5.10 18.14 -0.38
C TRP A 160 -3.73 17.50 -0.60
N ARG A 161 -3.01 17.97 -1.62
CA ARG A 161 -1.65 17.50 -1.94
C ARG A 161 -0.62 18.21 -1.07
N LEU A 162 0.26 17.44 -0.46
CA LEU A 162 1.41 17.94 0.28
C LEU A 162 2.58 18.27 -0.67
N PRO A 163 3.42 19.26 -0.32
CA PRO A 163 4.51 19.72 -1.19
C PRO A 163 5.63 18.69 -1.34
N LYS A 164 5.82 17.81 -0.34
CA LYS A 164 6.87 16.79 -0.36
C LYS A 164 6.25 15.42 -0.68
N PRO A 165 6.86 14.63 -1.58
CA PRO A 165 6.43 13.27 -1.82
C PRO A 165 6.78 12.38 -0.61
N THR A 166 6.09 11.24 -0.49
CA THR A 166 6.53 10.16 0.39
C THR A 166 7.46 9.24 -0.35
N ARG A 167 8.46 8.73 0.35
CA ARG A 167 9.49 7.85 -0.18
C ARG A 167 9.50 6.55 0.60
N THR A 168 9.43 5.42 -0.10
CA THR A 168 9.45 4.10 0.54
C THR A 168 10.10 3.06 -0.36
N VAL A 169 10.62 1.98 0.22
CA VAL A 169 11.18 0.84 -0.53
C VAL A 169 10.03 -0.09 -0.84
N ASN A 170 9.83 -0.44 -2.11
CA ASN A 170 8.60 -1.10 -2.55
C ASN A 170 8.82 -2.44 -3.21
N GLY A 171 10.02 -2.78 -3.69
CA GLY A 171 10.15 -3.99 -4.46
C GLY A 171 11.56 -4.50 -4.67
N CYS A 172 11.61 -5.76 -5.06
CA CYS A 172 12.80 -6.49 -5.44
C CYS A 172 12.40 -7.70 -6.30
N THR A 173 13.37 -8.46 -6.78
CA THR A 173 13.09 -9.76 -7.40
C THR A 173 12.69 -10.81 -6.37
N ILE A 174 11.98 -11.87 -6.81
CA ILE A 174 11.69 -13.05 -5.98
C ILE A 174 12.97 -13.72 -5.48
N LYS A 175 14.05 -13.71 -6.27
CA LYS A 175 15.38 -14.18 -5.84
C LYS A 175 15.85 -13.41 -4.60
N MET A 176 15.82 -12.08 -4.65
CA MET A 176 16.24 -11.26 -3.51
C MET A 176 15.32 -11.47 -2.32
N LEU A 177 13.99 -11.47 -2.53
CA LEU A 177 13.03 -11.73 -1.46
C LEU A 177 13.33 -13.05 -0.75
N LYS A 178 13.61 -14.12 -1.49
CA LYS A 178 13.92 -15.44 -0.94
C LYS A 178 15.26 -15.48 -0.22
N TYR A 179 16.35 -15.07 -0.87
CA TYR A 179 17.70 -15.34 -0.36
C TYR A 179 18.26 -14.24 0.54
N ALA A 180 17.79 -12.99 0.41
CA ALA A 180 18.25 -11.89 1.25
C ALA A 180 17.30 -11.60 2.42
N PHE A 181 16.01 -11.88 2.24
CA PHE A 181 14.98 -11.55 3.23
C PHE A 181 14.24 -12.76 3.81
N ASP A 182 14.50 -14.00 3.34
CA ASP A 182 13.71 -15.20 3.70
C ASP A 182 12.19 -14.97 3.63
N PHE A 183 11.76 -14.30 2.56
CA PHE A 183 10.36 -13.90 2.36
C PHE A 183 9.79 -12.94 3.40
N ASP A 184 10.62 -12.31 4.24
CA ASP A 184 10.20 -11.23 5.14
C ASP A 184 10.00 -9.92 4.34
N THR A 185 8.77 -9.70 3.91
CA THR A 185 8.35 -8.49 3.19
C THR A 185 8.33 -7.24 4.07
N HIS A 186 8.32 -7.37 5.41
CA HIS A 186 8.53 -6.23 6.30
C HIS A 186 10.00 -5.80 6.27
N ALA A 187 10.93 -6.75 6.31
CA ALA A 187 12.37 -6.45 6.20
C ALA A 187 12.74 -5.76 4.87
N LEU A 188 12.05 -6.08 3.78
CA LEU A 188 12.17 -5.36 2.50
C LEU A 188 11.73 -3.89 2.65
N ARG A 189 10.57 -3.63 3.26
CA ARG A 189 10.03 -2.27 3.49
C ARG A 189 10.93 -1.47 4.44
N ASP A 190 11.47 -2.13 5.46
CA ASP A 190 12.40 -1.57 6.45
C ASP A 190 13.87 -1.83 6.09
N TRP A 191 14.19 -1.60 4.81
CA TRP A 191 15.52 -1.86 4.25
C TRP A 191 16.67 -1.25 5.06
N GLN A 192 16.50 0.00 5.50
CA GLN A 192 17.57 0.75 6.17
C GLN A 192 18.03 0.07 7.47
N MET A 193 17.09 -0.49 8.23
CA MET A 193 17.39 -1.21 9.47
C MET A 193 17.75 -2.67 9.21
N SER A 194 17.11 -3.29 8.20
CA SER A 194 17.24 -4.73 7.92
C SER A 194 18.52 -5.10 7.18
N ARG A 195 19.18 -4.17 6.46
CA ARG A 195 20.43 -4.44 5.72
C ARG A 195 21.55 -5.06 6.57
N ARG A 196 21.56 -4.78 7.88
CA ARG A 196 22.61 -5.26 8.81
C ARG A 196 22.42 -6.71 9.25
N LYS A 197 21.27 -7.32 8.93
CA LYS A 197 20.86 -8.66 9.38
C LYS A 197 20.75 -9.66 8.23
N ILE A 198 21.08 -9.25 7.00
CA ILE A 198 21.04 -10.13 5.82
C ILE A 198 22.16 -11.16 5.97
N GLN A 199 21.79 -12.39 6.31
CA GLN A 199 22.66 -13.56 6.19
C GLN A 199 22.44 -14.15 4.81
N VAL A 200 23.49 -14.18 4.00
CA VAL A 200 23.41 -14.81 2.69
C VAL A 200 24.07 -16.18 2.75
N GLU A 201 23.27 -17.23 2.64
CA GLU A 201 23.78 -18.52 2.21
C GLU A 201 23.58 -18.67 0.69
N GLY A 202 24.69 -18.86 -0.02
CA GLY A 202 24.71 -19.60 -1.29
C GLY A 202 24.43 -18.86 -2.60
N TYR A 203 24.07 -17.56 -2.66
CA TYR A 203 23.81 -16.94 -3.98
C TYR A 203 23.94 -15.41 -4.14
N VAL A 204 24.13 -14.62 -3.07
CA VAL A 204 24.33 -13.16 -3.15
C VAL A 204 25.53 -12.84 -2.28
N THR A 205 26.64 -12.38 -2.85
CA THR A 205 27.72 -11.89 -1.98
C THR A 205 27.25 -10.60 -1.31
N LEU A 206 27.74 -10.26 -0.12
CA LEU A 206 27.46 -8.96 0.51
C LEU A 206 27.78 -7.76 -0.41
N PHE A 207 28.63 -7.97 -1.43
CA PHE A 207 29.00 -6.98 -2.45
C PHE A 207 27.91 -6.73 -3.50
N ASP A 208 26.96 -7.66 -3.69
CA ASP A 208 25.84 -7.52 -4.63
C ASP A 208 24.68 -6.70 -4.02
N ILE A 209 24.75 -6.40 -2.73
CA ILE A 209 23.74 -5.62 -1.98
C ILE A 209 24.06 -4.12 -2.19
N PRO A 210 23.21 -3.35 -2.89
CA PRO A 210 23.52 -1.96 -3.20
C PRO A 210 23.54 -1.09 -1.96
N ASN A 211 24.57 -0.25 -1.85
CA ASN A 211 24.68 0.75 -0.77
C ASN A 211 23.57 1.82 -0.82
N LYS A 212 22.95 2.01 -1.99
CA LYS A 212 21.92 3.01 -2.22
C LYS A 212 20.76 2.41 -3.01
N VAL A 213 19.55 2.66 -2.53
CA VAL A 213 18.31 2.31 -3.22
C VAL A 213 18.00 3.36 -4.28
N PHE A 214 17.69 2.92 -5.50
CA PHE A 214 17.11 3.77 -6.53
C PHE A 214 15.62 3.98 -6.25
N TYR A 215 15.17 5.23 -6.29
CA TYR A 215 13.76 5.58 -6.13
C TYR A 215 13.21 6.09 -7.45
N PHE A 216 12.14 5.44 -7.94
CA PHE A 216 11.43 5.91 -9.12
C PHE A 216 10.69 7.22 -8.78
N PRO A 217 11.01 8.33 -9.47
CA PRO A 217 10.32 9.60 -9.22
C PRO A 217 8.91 9.57 -9.82
N ARG A 218 7.95 10.23 -9.16
CA ARG A 218 6.56 10.34 -9.64
C ARG A 218 5.97 8.95 -9.94
N ALA A 219 6.18 8.02 -9.02
CA ALA A 219 5.90 6.61 -9.21
C ALA A 219 4.45 6.23 -8.90
N GLY A 220 3.59 7.21 -8.61
CA GLY A 220 2.18 7.02 -8.30
C GLY A 220 1.73 7.95 -7.17
N TRP A 221 0.76 7.48 -6.38
CA TRP A 221 0.07 8.27 -5.39
C TRP A 221 0.04 7.59 -4.03
N HIS A 222 0.25 8.37 -2.97
CA HIS A 222 0.01 7.98 -1.59
C HIS A 222 -1.12 8.85 -1.05
N CYS A 223 -2.29 8.27 -0.78
CA CYS A 223 -3.49 9.01 -0.35
C CYS A 223 -3.87 8.63 1.09
N SER A 224 -3.18 9.20 2.07
CA SER A 224 -3.47 8.89 3.47
C SER A 224 -4.83 9.45 3.88
N TRP A 225 -5.59 8.71 4.67
CA TRP A 225 -6.91 9.12 5.16
C TRP A 225 -7.96 9.40 4.07
N CYS A 226 -7.75 8.93 2.83
CA CYS A 226 -8.68 9.11 1.72
C CYS A 226 -9.90 8.21 1.85
N PHE A 227 -10.81 8.64 2.73
CA PHE A 227 -12.00 7.92 3.15
C PHE A 227 -13.15 8.89 3.41
N THR A 228 -14.35 8.34 3.54
CA THR A 228 -15.45 9.05 4.21
C THR A 228 -15.11 9.33 5.69
N PRO A 229 -15.69 10.37 6.32
CA PRO A 229 -15.44 10.69 7.73
C PRO A 229 -15.67 9.51 8.69
N LYS A 230 -16.68 8.67 8.40
CA LYS A 230 -16.95 7.45 9.17
C LYS A 230 -15.80 6.45 9.10
N ASN A 231 -15.23 6.26 7.91
CA ASN A 231 -14.12 5.34 7.71
C ASN A 231 -12.80 5.89 8.27
N VAL A 232 -12.61 7.22 8.26
CA VAL A 232 -11.51 7.86 9.03
C VAL A 232 -11.60 7.51 10.51
N ALA A 233 -12.79 7.63 11.12
CA ALA A 233 -12.99 7.27 12.53
C ALA A 233 -12.66 5.79 12.81
N ILE A 234 -13.06 4.88 11.91
CA ILE A 234 -12.73 3.44 12.03
C ILE A 234 -11.22 3.21 11.92
N LYS A 235 -10.54 3.89 10.97
CA LYS A 235 -9.08 3.76 10.80
C LYS A 235 -8.32 4.31 12.00
N LEU A 236 -8.78 5.42 12.59
CA LEU A 236 -8.21 5.98 13.82
C LEU A 236 -8.24 4.98 14.99
N ILE A 237 -9.36 4.29 15.19
CA ILE A 237 -9.49 3.24 16.23
C ILE A 237 -8.56 2.06 15.95
N SER A 238 -8.31 1.78 14.67
CA SER A 238 -7.52 0.63 14.24
C SER A 238 -6.00 0.83 14.33
N ALA A 239 -5.52 2.04 14.62
CA ALA A 239 -4.08 2.39 14.66
C ALA A 239 -3.31 1.50 15.67
N GLN A 240 -2.04 1.19 15.39
CA GLN A 240 -1.26 0.29 16.26
C GLN A 240 -0.87 0.94 17.59
N ASN A 241 -0.52 0.13 18.59
CA ASN A 241 0.05 0.61 19.86
C ASN A 241 1.53 1.01 19.72
N GLY A 242 1.77 2.08 18.95
CA GLY A 242 3.10 2.60 18.62
C GLY A 242 3.03 3.95 17.89
N ASP A 243 1.86 4.28 17.33
CA ASP A 243 1.57 5.53 16.66
C ASP A 243 1.24 6.65 17.66
N PHE A 244 2.21 7.10 18.46
CA PHE A 244 1.96 8.15 19.47
C PHE A 244 1.98 9.58 18.88
N PRO A 245 1.01 10.46 19.21
CA PRO A 245 -0.20 10.15 19.96
C PRO A 245 -1.19 9.36 19.09
N ARG A 246 -1.82 8.33 19.69
CA ARG A 246 -2.82 7.53 18.99
C ARG A 246 -4.13 8.29 18.97
N TRP A 247 -4.36 9.07 17.91
CA TRP A 247 -5.49 9.98 17.78
C TRP A 247 -6.86 9.31 17.98
N GLY A 248 -6.98 8.00 17.73
CA GLY A 248 -8.20 7.23 18.01
C GLY A 248 -8.58 7.11 19.48
N ASP A 249 -7.65 7.34 20.42
CA ASP A 249 -7.94 7.23 21.86
C ASP A 249 -8.68 8.46 22.40
N TYR A 250 -8.70 9.55 21.63
CA TYR A 250 -9.38 10.81 21.95
C TYR A 250 -10.79 10.80 21.35
N PRO A 251 -11.87 10.73 22.16
CA PRO A 251 -13.25 10.66 21.66
C PRO A 251 -13.63 11.80 20.72
N GLU A 252 -13.15 13.01 20.98
CA GLU A 252 -13.42 14.20 20.18
C GLU A 252 -12.82 14.09 18.77
N LYS A 253 -11.64 13.46 18.63
CA LYS A 253 -10.94 13.26 17.36
C LYS A 253 -11.63 12.25 16.46
N ARG A 254 -12.46 11.38 17.04
CA ARG A 254 -13.28 10.40 16.32
C ARG A 254 -14.65 10.95 15.91
N SER A 255 -15.03 12.13 16.40
CA SER A 255 -16.34 12.71 16.06
C SER A 255 -16.40 13.08 14.57
N ILE A 256 -17.55 12.80 13.96
CA ILE A 256 -17.75 13.05 12.52
C ILE A 256 -17.61 14.55 12.21
N THR A 257 -18.11 15.42 13.09
CA THR A 257 -17.99 16.87 12.95
C THR A 257 -16.52 17.31 12.97
N TYR A 258 -15.72 16.80 13.90
CA TYR A 258 -14.28 17.12 13.96
C TYR A 258 -13.54 16.66 12.70
N ILE A 259 -13.79 15.42 12.26
CA ILE A 259 -13.16 14.88 11.06
C ILE A 259 -13.58 15.68 9.82
N LYS A 260 -14.87 15.99 9.66
CA LYS A 260 -15.35 16.86 8.59
C LYS A 260 -14.67 18.23 8.62
N ASN A 261 -14.52 18.83 9.79
CA ASN A 261 -13.83 20.11 9.95
C ASN A 261 -12.35 20.03 9.50
N ASN A 262 -11.66 18.93 9.83
CA ASN A 262 -10.28 18.72 9.38
C ASN A 262 -10.19 18.53 7.87
N ILE A 263 -11.10 17.76 7.26
CA ILE A 263 -11.14 17.58 5.81
C ILE A 263 -11.49 18.91 5.13
N LYS A 264 -12.46 19.65 5.67
CA LYS A 264 -12.89 20.94 5.13
C LYS A 264 -11.74 21.93 5.03
N ASN A 265 -10.96 22.06 6.11
CA ASN A 265 -9.95 23.11 6.26
C ASN A 265 -8.52 22.64 5.98
N GLY A 266 -8.33 21.36 5.62
CA GLY A 266 -7.02 20.78 5.40
C GLY A 266 -6.16 20.84 6.67
N LEU A 267 -6.61 20.16 7.74
CA LEU A 267 -5.93 20.12 9.03
C LEU A 267 -5.48 18.71 9.42
N TRP A 268 -4.31 18.63 10.05
CA TRP A 268 -3.87 17.45 10.80
C TRP A 268 -4.72 17.24 12.05
N PHE A 269 -4.64 16.05 12.64
CA PHE A 269 -5.35 15.72 13.89
C PHE A 269 -4.84 16.51 15.11
N ASP A 270 -3.68 17.16 15.03
CA ASP A 270 -3.20 18.13 16.02
C ASP A 270 -3.71 19.56 15.76
N GLY A 271 -4.50 19.78 14.70
CA GLY A 271 -5.07 21.06 14.33
C GLY A 271 -4.17 21.95 13.47
N LYS A 272 -2.93 21.52 13.15
CA LYS A 272 -2.06 22.28 12.25
C LYS A 272 -2.54 22.17 10.81
N SER A 273 -2.31 23.22 10.02
CA SER A 273 -2.55 23.17 8.58
C SER A 273 -1.68 22.09 7.91
N LEU A 274 -2.25 21.41 6.93
CA LEU A 274 -1.53 20.49 6.05
C LEU A 274 -0.41 21.19 5.27
N GLY A 275 -0.52 22.51 5.03
CA GLY A 275 0.40 23.23 4.12
C GLY A 275 0.30 22.72 2.69
N ALA A 276 -0.90 22.32 2.28
CA ALA A 276 -1.16 21.73 0.97
C ALA A 276 -0.96 22.75 -0.16
N VAL A 277 -0.58 22.25 -1.33
CA VAL A 277 -0.38 23.06 -2.54
C VAL A 277 -1.68 23.20 -3.32
N ASN A 278 -1.81 24.31 -4.04
CA ASN A 278 -2.92 24.49 -4.99
C ASN A 278 -2.71 23.55 -6.18
N LEU A 279 -3.73 22.73 -6.48
CA LEU A 279 -3.70 21.78 -7.57
C LEU A 279 -4.63 22.18 -8.70
N ASN A 280 -4.19 21.90 -9.92
CA ASN A 280 -5.09 21.86 -11.06
C ASN A 280 -5.65 20.44 -11.19
N MET A 281 -6.98 20.27 -11.10
CA MET A 281 -7.63 18.97 -11.30
C MET A 281 -7.43 18.40 -12.72
N LEU A 282 -7.01 19.23 -13.68
CA LEU A 282 -6.66 18.80 -15.04
C LEU A 282 -5.24 18.22 -15.14
N ASP A 283 -4.46 18.25 -14.07
CA ASP A 283 -3.15 17.60 -14.03
C ASP A 283 -3.33 16.07 -14.18
N PRO A 284 -2.68 15.41 -15.15
CA PRO A 284 -2.74 13.95 -15.29
C PRO A 284 -2.24 13.21 -14.05
N ASP A 285 -1.39 13.84 -13.23
CA ASP A 285 -0.85 13.31 -11.98
C ASP A 285 -1.70 13.68 -10.75
N PHE A 286 -2.89 14.27 -10.95
CA PHE A 286 -3.80 14.65 -9.86
C PHE A 286 -4.22 13.44 -9.02
N ALA A 287 -4.70 12.38 -9.67
CA ALA A 287 -5.17 11.14 -9.07
C ALA A 287 -5.00 9.95 -10.04
N PRO A 288 -5.10 8.70 -9.58
CA PRO A 288 -5.08 7.52 -10.45
C PRO A 288 -6.12 7.58 -11.58
N GLN A 289 -5.81 6.96 -12.71
CA GLN A 289 -6.64 7.05 -13.92
C GLN A 289 -8.02 6.42 -13.72
N HIS A 290 -8.13 5.30 -13.00
CA HIS A 290 -9.41 4.68 -12.68
C HIS A 290 -10.29 5.63 -11.85
N VAL A 291 -9.69 6.34 -10.89
CA VAL A 291 -10.38 7.33 -10.04
C VAL A 291 -10.94 8.47 -10.91
N LEU A 292 -10.11 9.04 -11.78
CA LEU A 292 -10.51 10.15 -12.66
C LEU A 292 -11.60 9.74 -13.66
N LYS A 293 -11.49 8.56 -14.28
CA LYS A 293 -12.49 8.03 -15.23
C LYS A 293 -13.83 7.73 -14.57
N ASN A 294 -13.83 7.43 -13.27
CA ASN A 294 -15.02 7.10 -12.49
C ASN A 294 -15.37 8.21 -11.49
N PHE A 295 -15.24 9.46 -11.93
CA PHE A 295 -15.36 10.66 -11.10
C PHE A 295 -16.56 10.62 -10.13
N LYS A 296 -17.76 10.28 -10.60
CA LYS A 296 -18.98 10.30 -9.77
C LYS A 296 -18.88 9.34 -8.57
N LYS A 297 -18.23 8.19 -8.74
CA LYS A 297 -18.03 7.19 -7.69
C LYS A 297 -17.03 7.69 -6.63
N TYR A 298 -15.91 8.25 -7.10
CA TYR A 298 -14.80 8.69 -6.26
C TYR A 298 -14.81 10.18 -5.93
N GLU A 299 -15.93 10.87 -6.16
CA GLU A 299 -16.02 12.32 -6.00
C GLU A 299 -15.57 12.79 -4.61
N HIS A 300 -15.80 11.97 -3.58
CA HIS A 300 -15.45 12.28 -2.19
C HIS A 300 -13.94 12.31 -1.88
N ILE A 301 -13.10 11.71 -2.74
CA ILE A 301 -11.64 11.79 -2.67
C ILE A 301 -11.05 12.66 -3.79
N ILE A 302 -11.86 13.15 -4.73
CA ILE A 302 -11.42 14.05 -5.81
C ILE A 302 -11.75 15.52 -5.48
N ARG A 303 -12.88 15.78 -4.80
CA ARG A 303 -13.32 17.12 -4.39
C ARG A 303 -13.57 17.22 -2.90
N ASN A 304 -13.27 18.38 -2.34
CA ASN A 304 -13.63 18.73 -0.98
C ASN A 304 -15.14 19.04 -0.89
N LYS A 305 -15.96 18.04 -0.62
CA LYS A 305 -17.43 18.21 -0.50
C LYS A 305 -17.85 19.09 0.67
N TYR A 306 -16.96 19.35 1.63
CA TYR A 306 -17.25 20.05 2.88
C TYR A 306 -16.93 21.54 2.83
N GLU A 307 -16.31 22.04 1.75
CA GLU A 307 -15.88 23.43 1.60
C GLU A 307 -17.02 24.43 1.87
N ASN A 308 -18.23 24.11 1.39
CA ASN A 308 -19.43 24.95 1.53
C ASN A 308 -20.38 24.52 2.67
N GLU A 309 -20.05 23.46 3.44
CA GLU A 309 -20.89 23.03 4.56
C GLU A 309 -20.72 23.99 5.76
N THR A 310 -21.82 24.41 6.39
CA THR A 310 -21.79 25.00 7.73
C THR A 310 -21.71 23.85 8.74
N LEU A 311 -20.59 23.78 9.48
CA LEU A 311 -20.26 22.70 10.42
C LEU A 311 -20.27 23.21 11.86
#